data_AF-Q4FBL2-F1
#
_entry.id   AF-Q4FBL2-F1
#
_cell.length_a   1.000
_cell.length_b   1.000
_cell.length_c   1.000
_cell.angle_alpha   90.00
_cell.angle_beta   90.00
_cell.angle_gamma   90.00
#
_symmetry.space_group_name_H-M   'P 1'
#
loop_
_entity.id
_entity.type
_entity.pdbx_description
1 polymer ?
#
loop_
_entity_poly.entity_id
_entity_poly.type
_entity_poly.pdbx_seq_one_letter_code
_entity_poly.pdbx_strand_id
1 'polypeptide(L)'
;MMTNLFSIFDPTTSTAFAVNWLAAFSFVFVLPLTYWVTTQRYHLLLNKLSNYITTEFKVVVTKTPEIVLIVLALFIFIFVNNLTGLLPFTFTVTAHMAVTVSMALPLWVALIIYGWSHNTSNLLVHLVPNGTPAILMPLMVVIETISNLIRPLTLAVRLAANMIAGHLLISLLTGATPLAPLSAMPVLGSAQLALEGLEIAVAIIQAYVFSVLITLYVSETTS
;
A
#
# COMPACT_ATOMS: atom_id res chain seq x y z
N MET A 1 -10.09 -29.06 13.30
CA MET A 1 -8.63 -28.97 13.48
C MET A 1 -8.16 -27.85 12.56
N MET A 2 -7.69 -26.71 13.08
CA MET A 2 -7.11 -25.66 12.22
C MET A 2 -5.89 -26.26 11.54
N THR A 3 -5.94 -26.42 10.21
CA THR A 3 -4.95 -27.19 9.46
C THR A 3 -3.61 -26.49 9.33
N ASN A 4 -3.50 -25.18 9.58
CA ASN A 4 -2.28 -24.41 9.85
C ASN A 4 -2.69 -22.93 9.98
N LEU A 5 -2.02 -22.13 10.82
CA LEU A 5 -2.30 -20.68 10.93
C LEU A 5 -2.18 -19.95 9.58
N PHE A 6 -1.29 -20.43 8.71
CA PHE A 6 -1.06 -19.86 7.38
C PHE A 6 -2.14 -20.21 6.35
N SER A 7 -3.07 -21.13 6.65
CA SER A 7 -4.17 -21.47 5.73
C SER A 7 -5.09 -20.30 5.40
N ILE A 8 -5.08 -19.24 6.22
CA ILE A 8 -5.81 -17.99 6.00
C ILE A 8 -5.28 -17.25 4.75
N PHE A 9 -4.02 -17.47 4.40
CA PHE A 9 -3.37 -16.87 3.22
C PHE A 9 -3.37 -17.78 2.00
N ASP A 10 -4.04 -18.95 2.04
CA ASP A 10 -4.06 -19.83 0.88
C ASP A 10 -4.99 -19.27 -0.21
N PRO A 11 -4.48 -19.02 -1.44
CA PRO A 11 -5.28 -18.44 -2.52
C PRO A 11 -6.26 -19.43 -3.16
N THR A 12 -6.10 -20.72 -2.90
CA THR A 12 -6.86 -21.81 -3.53
C THR A 12 -7.94 -22.34 -2.60
N THR A 13 -9.22 -22.16 -2.97
CA THR A 13 -10.37 -22.74 -2.24
C THR A 13 -10.69 -24.16 -2.70
N SER A 14 -10.33 -24.50 -3.94
CA SER A 14 -10.48 -25.83 -4.54
C SER A 14 -9.22 -26.20 -5.31
N THR A 15 -9.02 -27.50 -5.56
CA THR A 15 -7.84 -28.04 -6.27
C THR A 15 -7.63 -27.48 -7.68
N ALA A 16 -8.63 -26.82 -8.27
CA ALA A 16 -8.57 -26.30 -9.64
C ALA A 16 -8.65 -24.77 -9.74
N PHE A 17 -9.31 -24.07 -8.81
CA PHE A 17 -9.56 -22.63 -8.94
C PHE A 17 -9.13 -21.83 -7.71
N ALA A 18 -8.34 -20.78 -7.96
CA ALA A 18 -7.90 -19.80 -6.98
C ALA A 18 -8.91 -18.64 -6.89
N VAL A 19 -10.12 -18.94 -6.40
CA VAL A 19 -11.26 -18.00 -6.35
C VAL A 19 -11.01 -16.84 -5.39
N ASN A 20 -10.14 -17.00 -4.39
CA ASN A 20 -9.85 -15.94 -3.40
C ASN A 20 -9.25 -14.67 -4.02
N TRP A 21 -8.59 -14.79 -5.19
CA TRP A 21 -8.11 -13.63 -5.94
C TRP A 21 -9.23 -12.69 -6.41
N LEU A 22 -10.49 -13.14 -6.49
CA LEU A 22 -11.62 -12.27 -6.80
C LEU A 22 -11.83 -11.17 -5.76
N ALA A 23 -11.33 -11.36 -4.53
CA ALA A 23 -11.33 -10.31 -3.52
C ALA A 23 -10.54 -9.06 -3.98
N ALA A 24 -9.61 -9.19 -4.94
CA ALA A 24 -8.83 -8.07 -5.48
C ALA A 24 -9.70 -7.06 -6.23
N PHE A 25 -10.84 -7.52 -6.77
CA PHE A 25 -11.79 -6.68 -7.49
C PHE A 25 -12.77 -5.95 -6.57
N SER A 26 -12.64 -6.09 -5.24
CA SER A 26 -13.50 -5.40 -4.27
C SER A 26 -13.51 -3.89 -4.46
N PHE A 27 -12.39 -3.31 -4.90
CA PHE A 27 -12.27 -1.87 -5.14
C PHE A 27 -13.23 -1.34 -6.21
N VAL A 28 -13.66 -2.18 -7.17
CA VAL A 28 -14.54 -1.76 -8.26
C VAL A 28 -15.89 -1.29 -7.73
N PHE A 29 -16.39 -1.91 -6.66
CA PHE A 29 -17.65 -1.51 -6.03
C PHE A 29 -17.58 -0.16 -5.33
N VAL A 30 -16.36 0.27 -4.97
CA VAL A 30 -16.12 1.53 -4.25
C VAL A 30 -15.83 2.69 -5.19
N LEU A 31 -15.70 2.44 -6.50
CA LEU A 31 -15.43 3.53 -7.44
C LEU A 31 -16.66 4.44 -7.60
N PRO A 32 -16.48 5.77 -7.52
CA PRO A 32 -17.55 6.72 -7.77
C PRO A 32 -17.88 6.75 -9.27
N LEU A 33 -18.89 5.98 -9.69
CA LEU A 33 -19.42 6.00 -11.06
C LEU A 33 -20.64 6.93 -11.14
N THR A 34 -20.50 8.06 -11.83
CA THR A 34 -21.59 9.01 -12.07
C THR A 34 -22.47 8.55 -13.23
N TYR A 35 -23.54 7.79 -12.95
CA TYR A 35 -24.56 7.47 -13.96
C TYR A 35 -25.75 8.44 -13.94
N TRP A 36 -26.04 9.04 -12.77
CA TRP A 36 -27.21 9.90 -12.55
C TRP A 36 -26.79 11.36 -12.34
N VAL A 37 -27.62 12.29 -12.82
CA VAL A 37 -27.41 13.74 -12.66
C VAL A 37 -27.36 14.15 -11.18
N THR A 38 -28.18 13.51 -10.34
CA THR A 38 -28.08 13.65 -8.88
C THR A 38 -27.12 12.60 -8.33
N THR A 39 -26.06 13.04 -7.65
CA THR A 39 -25.08 12.15 -7.04
C THR A 39 -25.65 11.52 -5.76
N GLN A 40 -25.41 10.22 -5.58
CA GLN A 40 -25.75 9.51 -4.34
C GLN A 40 -24.86 9.98 -3.19
N ARG A 41 -25.35 9.90 -1.93
CA ARG A 41 -24.61 10.34 -0.73
C ARG A 41 -23.21 9.70 -0.62
N TYR A 42 -23.13 8.41 -0.94
CA TYR A 42 -21.87 7.66 -0.98
C TYR A 42 -20.89 8.23 -2.00
N HIS A 43 -21.37 8.46 -3.22
CA HIS A 43 -20.59 9.04 -4.31
C HIS A 43 -20.11 10.47 -3.97
N LEU A 44 -20.92 11.24 -3.26
CA LEU A 44 -20.53 12.58 -2.80
C LEU A 44 -19.42 12.53 -1.75
N LEU A 45 -19.46 11.57 -0.83
CA LEU A 45 -18.40 11.36 0.16
C LEU A 45 -17.08 10.96 -0.52
N LEU A 46 -17.14 9.99 -1.43
CA LEU A 46 -15.96 9.54 -2.18
C LEU A 46 -15.37 10.66 -3.04
N ASN A 47 -16.21 11.43 -3.74
CA ASN A 47 -15.73 12.58 -4.53
C ASN A 47 -15.07 13.65 -3.66
N LYS A 48 -15.61 13.92 -2.46
CA LYS A 48 -14.98 14.87 -1.53
C LYS A 48 -13.61 14.35 -1.06
N LEU A 49 -13.53 13.06 -0.72
CA LEU A 49 -12.28 12.42 -0.31
C LEU A 49 -11.24 12.44 -1.44
N SER A 50 -11.62 12.05 -2.66
CA SER A 50 -10.72 12.06 -3.81
C SER A 50 -10.27 13.48 -4.16
N ASN A 51 -11.15 14.48 -4.05
CA ASN A 51 -10.80 15.88 -4.29
C ASN A 51 -9.82 16.40 -3.24
N TYR A 52 -10.01 16.06 -1.97
CA TYR A 52 -9.07 16.45 -0.92
C TYR A 52 -7.67 15.87 -1.17
N ILE A 53 -7.59 14.57 -1.46
CA ILE A 53 -6.30 13.90 -1.72
C ILE A 53 -5.60 14.44 -2.98
N THR A 54 -6.35 14.69 -4.05
CA THR A 54 -5.77 15.27 -5.27
C THR A 54 -5.23 16.68 -5.04
N THR A 55 -5.88 17.49 -4.19
CA THR A 55 -5.35 18.82 -3.85
C THR A 55 -4.03 18.73 -3.10
N GLU A 56 -3.89 17.81 -2.15
CA GLU A 56 -2.64 17.60 -1.40
C GLU A 56 -1.51 17.13 -2.33
N PHE A 57 -1.76 16.13 -3.18
CA PHE A 57 -0.73 15.60 -4.09
C PHE A 57 -0.33 16.58 -5.19
N LYS A 58 -1.24 17.44 -5.63
CA LYS A 58 -0.94 18.46 -6.64
C LYS A 58 0.02 19.54 -6.13
N VAL A 59 0.07 19.79 -4.81
CA VAL A 59 1.08 20.70 -4.23
C VAL A 59 2.49 20.11 -4.36
N VAL A 60 2.62 18.79 -4.22
CA VAL A 60 3.91 18.08 -4.28
C VAL A 60 4.40 17.91 -5.72
N VAL A 61 3.50 17.62 -6.66
CA VAL A 61 3.83 17.37 -8.07
C VAL A 61 3.56 18.62 -8.91
N THR A 62 4.60 19.39 -9.21
CA THR A 62 4.47 20.68 -9.92
C THR A 62 4.55 20.56 -11.45
N LYS A 63 5.43 19.70 -11.99
CA LYS A 63 5.68 19.60 -13.44
C LYS A 63 4.72 18.66 -14.17
N THR A 64 4.25 17.59 -13.54
CA THR A 64 3.49 16.50 -14.18
C THR A 64 2.17 16.20 -13.45
N PRO A 65 1.17 17.10 -13.50
CA PRO A 65 -0.07 16.96 -12.75
C PRO A 65 -0.90 15.73 -13.17
N GLU A 66 -0.69 15.20 -14.37
CA GLU A 66 -1.38 14.00 -14.86
C GLU A 66 -1.06 12.75 -14.04
N ILE A 67 0.16 12.66 -13.49
CA ILE A 67 0.59 11.52 -12.66
C ILE A 67 -0.23 11.44 -11.36
N VAL A 68 -0.80 12.56 -10.90
CA VAL A 68 -1.66 12.60 -9.71
C VAL A 68 -2.87 11.66 -9.86
N LEU A 69 -3.37 11.45 -11.08
CA LEU A 69 -4.46 10.50 -11.33
C LEU A 69 -4.03 9.05 -11.03
N ILE A 70 -2.83 8.66 -11.46
CA ILE A 70 -2.28 7.32 -11.24
C ILE A 70 -2.08 7.08 -9.74
N VAL A 71 -1.51 8.06 -9.05
CA VAL A 71 -1.30 8.00 -7.59
C VAL A 71 -2.64 7.91 -6.86
N LEU A 72 -3.64 8.69 -7.26
CA LEU A 72 -4.98 8.62 -6.68
C LEU A 72 -5.61 7.24 -6.86
N ALA A 73 -5.51 6.66 -8.07
CA ALA A 73 -6.04 5.34 -8.36
C ALA A 73 -5.37 4.26 -7.48
N LEU A 74 -4.04 4.36 -7.30
CA LEU A 74 -3.28 3.47 -6.42
C LEU A 74 -3.67 3.63 -4.96
N PHE A 75 -3.85 4.87 -4.48
CA PHE A 75 -4.31 5.14 -3.13
C PHE A 75 -5.66 4.46 -2.88
N ILE A 76 -6.65 4.68 -3.77
CA ILE A 76 -7.99 4.10 -3.62
C ILE A 76 -7.92 2.57 -3.68
N PHE A 77 -7.13 1.99 -4.59
CA PHE A 77 -6.97 0.54 -4.69
C PHE A 77 -6.41 -0.06 -3.39
N ILE A 78 -5.33 0.50 -2.84
CA ILE A 78 -4.70 -0.03 -1.63
C ILE A 78 -5.60 0.18 -0.41
N PHE A 79 -6.20 1.36 -0.29
CA PHE A 79 -7.11 1.70 0.79
C PHE A 79 -8.29 0.73 0.86
N VAL A 80 -8.97 0.49 -0.27
CA VAL A 80 -10.13 -0.40 -0.29
C VAL A 80 -9.72 -1.84 -0.02
N ASN A 81 -8.67 -2.35 -0.67
CA ASN A 81 -8.25 -3.74 -0.46
C ASN A 81 -7.80 -4.01 0.98
N ASN A 82 -7.09 -3.08 1.62
CA ASN A 82 -6.70 -3.23 3.02
C ASN A 82 -7.90 -3.22 3.96
N LEU A 83 -8.86 -2.30 3.76
CA LEU A 83 -10.07 -2.24 4.58
C LEU A 83 -10.97 -3.46 4.37
N THR A 84 -11.15 -3.90 3.12
CA THR A 84 -11.94 -5.11 2.84
C THR A 84 -11.27 -6.35 3.39
N GLY A 85 -9.94 -6.39 3.42
CA GLY A 85 -9.18 -7.52 3.96
C GLY A 85 -9.33 -7.71 5.47
N LEU A 86 -9.58 -6.62 6.21
CA LEU A 86 -9.81 -6.67 7.66
C LEU A 86 -11.17 -7.30 8.04
N LEU A 87 -12.12 -7.38 7.10
CA LEU A 87 -13.42 -7.98 7.38
C LEU A 87 -13.28 -9.46 7.75
N PRO A 88 -14.13 -9.97 8.66
CA PRO A 88 -14.09 -11.39 9.00
C PRO A 88 -14.38 -12.24 7.76
N PHE A 89 -13.62 -13.33 7.61
CA PHE A 89 -13.73 -14.31 6.51
C PHE A 89 -13.36 -13.80 5.11
N THR A 90 -12.78 -12.61 4.97
CA THR A 90 -12.28 -12.13 3.68
C THR A 90 -10.80 -12.47 3.49
N PHE A 91 -10.43 -12.77 2.25
CA PHE A 91 -9.05 -12.99 1.86
C PHE A 91 -8.31 -11.67 1.65
N THR A 92 -7.12 -11.54 2.24
CA THR A 92 -6.30 -10.33 2.23
C THR A 92 -5.32 -10.32 1.05
N VAL A 93 -5.78 -9.79 -0.07
CA VAL A 93 -4.99 -9.75 -1.32
C VAL A 93 -3.65 -9.01 -1.15
N THR A 94 -3.63 -7.94 -0.36
CA THR A 94 -2.43 -7.11 -0.13
C THR A 94 -1.39 -7.76 0.78
N ALA A 95 -1.72 -8.87 1.46
CA ALA A 95 -0.74 -9.67 2.20
C ALA A 95 0.23 -10.41 1.27
N HIS A 96 -0.18 -10.74 0.05
CA HIS A 96 0.71 -11.40 -0.90
C HIS A 96 1.72 -10.42 -1.50
N MET A 97 2.99 -10.68 -1.23
CA MET A 97 4.10 -9.89 -1.78
C MET A 97 4.06 -9.79 -3.32
N ALA A 98 3.54 -10.81 -4.01
CA ALA A 98 3.35 -10.76 -5.46
C ALA A 98 2.52 -9.55 -5.91
N VAL A 99 1.42 -9.23 -5.19
CA VAL A 99 0.57 -8.08 -5.49
C VAL A 99 1.32 -6.79 -5.22
N THR A 100 1.88 -6.64 -4.02
CA THR A 100 2.50 -5.37 -3.61
C THR A 100 3.72 -5.02 -4.45
N VAL A 101 4.54 -6.01 -4.81
CA VAL A 101 5.68 -5.83 -5.71
C VAL A 101 5.20 -5.54 -7.14
N SER A 102 4.15 -6.22 -7.62
CA SER A 102 3.59 -5.94 -8.96
C SER A 102 3.01 -4.52 -9.09
N MET A 103 2.62 -3.88 -7.99
CA MET A 103 2.19 -2.48 -8.00
C MET A 103 3.37 -1.51 -7.95
N ALA A 104 4.35 -1.77 -7.07
CA ALA A 104 5.47 -0.86 -6.83
C ALA A 104 6.52 -0.87 -7.95
N LEU A 105 6.87 -2.06 -8.46
CA LEU A 105 7.98 -2.24 -9.39
C LEU A 105 7.71 -1.59 -10.76
N PRO A 106 6.56 -1.82 -11.44
CA PRO A 106 6.30 -1.21 -12.74
C PRO A 106 6.25 0.31 -12.66
N LEU A 107 5.67 0.85 -11.58
CA LEU A 107 5.59 2.29 -11.40
C LEU A 107 6.98 2.91 -11.20
N TRP A 108 7.84 2.26 -10.42
CA TRP A 108 9.22 2.71 -10.25
C TRP A 108 10.05 2.62 -11.54
N VAL A 109 9.92 1.52 -12.28
CA VAL A 109 10.62 1.37 -13.58
C VAL A 109 10.16 2.47 -14.55
N ALA A 110 8.86 2.76 -14.61
CA ALA A 110 8.32 3.84 -15.43
C ALA A 110 8.92 5.22 -15.05
N LEU A 111 9.07 5.51 -13.75
CA LEU A 111 9.67 6.77 -13.28
C LEU A 111 11.15 6.90 -13.66
N ILE A 112 11.92 5.82 -13.61
CA ILE A 112 13.33 5.86 -14.02
C ILE A 112 13.48 6.06 -15.51
N ILE A 113 12.69 5.33 -16.31
CA ILE A 113 12.70 5.51 -17.77
C ILE A 113 12.32 6.95 -18.12
N TYR A 114 11.29 7.51 -17.46
CA TYR A 114 10.91 8.90 -17.62
C TYR A 114 12.06 9.86 -17.26
N GLY A 115 12.67 9.70 -16.08
CA GLY A 115 13.79 10.54 -15.63
C GLY A 115 14.99 10.50 -16.56
N TRP A 116 15.35 9.32 -17.09
CA TRP A 116 16.43 9.15 -18.05
C TRP A 116 16.09 9.71 -19.44
N SER A 117 14.83 9.79 -19.83
CA SER A 117 14.45 10.36 -21.13
C SER A 117 14.37 11.88 -21.12
N HIS A 118 13.91 12.49 -20.03
CA HIS A 118 13.61 13.91 -19.98
C HIS A 118 14.70 14.76 -19.31
N ASN A 119 15.33 14.29 -18.22
CA ASN A 119 16.30 15.06 -17.43
C ASN A 119 17.52 14.21 -16.98
N THR A 120 18.31 13.72 -17.95
CA THR A 120 19.50 12.90 -17.65
C THR A 120 20.54 13.61 -16.78
N SER A 121 20.80 14.89 -17.04
CA SER A 121 21.81 15.67 -16.33
C SER A 121 21.43 15.88 -14.87
N ASN A 122 20.17 16.21 -14.58
CA ASN A 122 19.71 16.45 -13.22
C ASN A 122 19.69 15.16 -12.40
N LEU A 123 19.26 14.05 -13.01
CA LEU A 123 19.25 12.74 -12.36
C LEU A 123 20.66 12.26 -12.01
N LEU A 124 21.67 12.55 -12.84
CA LEU A 124 23.07 12.27 -12.55
C LEU A 124 23.64 13.15 -11.43
N VAL A 125 23.21 14.41 -11.33
CA VAL A 125 23.62 15.32 -10.24
C VAL A 125 23.07 14.84 -8.89
N HIS A 126 21.84 14.32 -8.85
CA HIS A 126 21.26 13.76 -7.63
C HIS A 126 22.00 12.53 -7.07
N LEU A 127 22.82 11.85 -7.88
CA LEU A 127 23.64 10.71 -7.42
C LEU A 127 24.84 11.14 -6.55
N VAL A 128 25.23 12.41 -6.58
CA VAL A 128 26.35 12.93 -5.79
C VAL A 128 25.86 14.09 -4.93
N PRO A 129 25.81 13.95 -3.59
CA PRO A 129 25.43 15.06 -2.74
C PRO A 129 26.44 16.21 -2.85
N ASN A 130 25.92 17.44 -2.91
CA ASN A 130 26.75 18.64 -3.01
C ASN A 130 27.75 18.74 -1.84
N GLY A 131 29.03 18.84 -2.16
CA GLY A 131 30.10 19.03 -1.16
C GLY A 131 30.86 17.77 -0.72
N THR A 132 30.67 16.62 -1.38
CA THR A 132 31.48 15.43 -1.09
C THR A 132 32.93 15.58 -1.56
N PRO A 133 33.95 15.23 -0.75
CA PRO A 133 35.34 15.25 -1.17
C PRO A 133 35.60 14.22 -2.27
N ALA A 134 36.50 14.54 -3.20
CA ALA A 134 36.69 13.78 -4.44
C ALA A 134 37.03 12.29 -4.23
N ILE A 135 37.68 11.94 -3.13
CA ILE A 135 38.04 10.55 -2.79
C ILE A 135 36.81 9.69 -2.43
N LEU A 136 35.77 10.26 -1.83
CA LEU A 136 34.56 9.51 -1.42
C LEU A 136 33.46 9.48 -2.49
N MET A 137 33.58 10.28 -3.55
CA MET A 137 32.56 10.35 -4.61
C MET A 137 32.19 8.98 -5.22
N PRO A 138 33.14 8.07 -5.55
CA PRO A 138 32.79 6.80 -6.17
C PRO A 138 31.94 5.89 -5.26
N LEU A 139 32.22 5.91 -3.96
CA LEU A 139 31.50 5.10 -2.99
C LEU A 139 30.08 5.64 -2.75
N MET A 140 29.92 6.96 -2.71
CA MET A 140 28.60 7.58 -2.55
C MET A 140 27.66 7.28 -3.72
N VAL A 141 28.16 7.30 -4.96
CA VAL A 141 27.36 6.95 -6.14
C VAL A 141 26.87 5.49 -6.07
N VAL A 142 27.71 4.56 -5.62
CA VAL A 142 27.30 3.16 -5.45
C VAL A 142 26.22 3.02 -4.38
N ILE A 143 26.33 3.73 -3.26
CA ILE A 143 25.30 3.67 -2.20
C ILE A 143 23.98 4.27 -2.70
N GLU A 144 24.01 5.41 -3.39
CA GLU A 144 22.79 6.06 -3.85
C GLU A 144 22.09 5.25 -4.95
N THR A 145 22.85 4.62 -5.85
CA THR A 145 22.29 3.71 -6.86
C THR A 145 21.63 2.49 -6.22
N ILE A 146 22.23 1.89 -5.18
CA ILE A 146 21.64 0.80 -4.40
C ILE A 146 20.39 1.28 -3.64
N SER A 147 20.44 2.46 -3.02
CA SER A 147 19.31 3.09 -2.32
C SER A 147 18.10 3.27 -3.24
N ASN A 148 18.33 3.77 -4.46
CA ASN A 148 17.28 3.94 -5.45
C ASN A 148 16.63 2.60 -5.87
N LEU A 149 17.43 1.53 -6.01
CA LEU A 149 16.93 0.19 -6.34
C LEU A 149 16.12 -0.47 -5.20
N ILE A 150 16.52 -0.26 -3.94
CA ILE A 150 15.87 -0.86 -2.76
C ILE A 150 14.52 -0.18 -2.44
N ARG A 151 14.35 1.07 -2.87
CA ARG A 151 13.18 1.92 -2.62
C ARG A 151 11.81 1.27 -2.96
N PRO A 152 11.54 0.77 -4.18
CA PRO A 152 10.26 0.11 -4.49
C PRO A 152 10.07 -1.21 -3.73
N LEU A 153 11.16 -1.92 -3.46
CA LEU A 153 11.13 -3.17 -2.72
C LEU A 153 10.70 -2.93 -1.26
N THR A 154 11.29 -1.94 -0.59
CA THR A 154 10.94 -1.61 0.80
C THR A 154 9.50 -1.13 0.94
N LEU A 155 8.99 -0.40 -0.06
CA LEU A 155 7.59 0.02 -0.12
C LEU A 155 6.64 -1.18 -0.20
N ALA A 156 6.91 -2.12 -1.10
CA ALA A 156 6.10 -3.33 -1.31
C ALA A 156 6.13 -4.27 -0.10
N VAL A 157 7.30 -4.49 0.49
CA VAL A 157 7.48 -5.32 1.68
C VAL A 157 6.77 -4.71 2.88
N ARG A 158 6.81 -3.38 3.05
CA ARG A 158 6.14 -2.69 4.16
C ARG A 158 4.63 -2.93 4.15
N LEU A 159 4.00 -2.81 2.99
CA LEU A 159 2.56 -3.05 2.87
C LEU A 159 2.20 -4.50 3.22
N ALA A 160 2.92 -5.45 2.60
CA ALA A 160 2.66 -6.88 2.79
C ALA A 160 2.91 -7.33 4.23
N ALA A 161 4.04 -6.92 4.82
CA ALA A 161 4.42 -7.32 6.17
C ALA A 161 3.42 -6.83 7.22
N ASN A 162 2.94 -5.59 7.11
CA ASN A 162 1.96 -5.05 8.06
C ASN A 162 0.62 -5.79 7.96
N MET A 163 0.13 -6.05 6.75
CA MET A 163 -1.10 -6.83 6.57
C MET A 163 -0.94 -8.29 7.04
N ILE A 164 0.19 -8.95 6.78
CA ILE A 164 0.43 -10.32 7.26
C ILE A 164 0.51 -10.34 8.79
N ALA A 165 1.30 -9.44 9.40
CA ALA A 165 1.54 -9.42 10.84
C ALA A 165 0.24 -9.16 11.62
N GLY A 166 -0.57 -8.21 11.18
CA GLY A 166 -1.85 -7.88 11.80
C GLY A 166 -2.81 -9.06 11.82
N HIS A 167 -3.04 -9.67 10.65
CA HIS A 167 -3.91 -10.84 10.53
C HIS A 167 -3.40 -12.05 11.31
N LEU A 168 -2.09 -12.28 11.34
CA LEU A 168 -1.51 -13.34 12.17
C LEU A 168 -1.75 -13.08 13.65
N LEU A 169 -1.57 -11.85 14.13
CA LEU A 169 -1.77 -11.51 15.53
C LEU A 169 -3.24 -11.67 15.94
N ILE A 170 -4.19 -11.20 15.12
CA ILE A 170 -5.63 -11.44 15.33
C ILE A 170 -5.94 -12.95 15.37
N SER A 171 -5.39 -13.73 14.43
CA SER A 171 -5.63 -15.18 14.37
C SER A 171 -5.08 -15.93 15.59
N LEU A 172 -3.94 -15.49 16.14
CA LEU A 172 -3.34 -16.08 17.33
C LEU A 172 -4.16 -15.75 18.58
N LEU A 173 -4.61 -14.50 18.71
CA LEU A 173 -5.42 -14.08 19.86
C LEU A 173 -6.79 -14.78 19.85
N THR A 174 -7.44 -14.83 18.68
CA THR A 174 -8.71 -15.54 18.49
C THR A 174 -8.58 -17.05 18.66
N GLY A 175 -7.45 -17.64 18.26
CA GLY A 175 -7.16 -19.06 18.52
C GLY A 175 -6.93 -19.39 19.99
N ALA A 176 -6.44 -18.44 20.78
CA ALA A 176 -6.21 -18.59 22.22
C ALA A 176 -7.46 -18.35 23.08
N THR A 177 -8.45 -17.58 22.59
CA THR A 177 -9.68 -17.29 23.36
C THR A 177 -10.48 -18.52 23.80
N PRO A 178 -10.71 -19.58 22.99
CA PRO A 178 -11.49 -20.74 23.47
C PRO A 178 -10.76 -21.57 24.54
N LEU A 179 -9.44 -21.41 24.69
CA LEU A 179 -8.62 -22.13 25.68
C LEU A 179 -8.51 -21.39 27.02
N ALA A 180 -8.89 -20.12 27.06
CA ALA A 180 -8.72 -19.27 28.23
C ALA A 180 -9.87 -19.45 29.25
N PRO A 181 -9.60 -19.26 30.56
CA PRO A 181 -10.64 -19.32 31.59
C PRO A 181 -11.68 -18.21 31.39
N LEU A 182 -12.93 -18.48 31.80
CA LEU A 182 -14.05 -17.54 31.64
C LEU A 182 -13.79 -16.17 32.29
N SER A 183 -12.99 -16.13 33.36
CA SER A 183 -12.58 -14.89 34.04
C SER A 183 -11.68 -13.98 33.21
N ALA A 184 -10.94 -14.53 32.23
CA ALA A 184 -10.05 -13.79 31.35
C ALA A 184 -10.74 -13.27 30.07
N MET A 185 -11.97 -13.72 29.78
CA MET A 185 -12.75 -13.30 28.60
C MET A 185 -12.89 -11.78 28.42
N PRO A 186 -13.24 -10.97 29.45
CA PRO A 186 -13.40 -9.53 29.25
C PRO A 186 -12.09 -8.82 28.88
N VAL A 187 -10.95 -9.32 29.36
CA VAL A 187 -9.61 -8.78 29.04
C VAL A 187 -9.20 -9.19 27.62
N LEU A 188 -9.44 -10.43 27.23
CA LEU A 188 -9.14 -10.90 25.87
C LEU A 188 -10.02 -10.22 24.81
N GLY A 189 -11.31 -10.01 25.12
CA GLY A 189 -12.23 -9.31 24.23
C GLY A 189 -11.86 -7.84 24.04
N SER A 190 -11.46 -7.14 25.10
CA SER A 190 -10.99 -5.75 24.98
C SER A 190 -9.66 -5.64 24.22
N ALA A 191 -8.75 -6.59 24.43
CA ALA A 191 -7.50 -6.66 23.68
C ALA A 191 -7.75 -6.91 22.17
N GLN A 192 -8.70 -7.77 21.81
CA GLN A 192 -9.04 -8.03 20.42
C GLN A 192 -9.65 -6.79 19.75
N LEU A 193 -10.61 -6.12 20.40
CA LEU A 193 -11.20 -4.87 19.89
C LEU A 193 -10.15 -3.77 19.71
N ALA A 194 -9.23 -3.64 20.66
CA ALA A 194 -8.14 -2.67 20.57
C ALA A 194 -7.21 -2.98 19.38
N LEU A 195 -6.93 -4.26 19.14
CA LEU A 195 -6.05 -4.68 18.05
C LEU A 195 -6.70 -4.50 16.66
N GLU A 196 -7.98 -4.83 16.53
CA GLU A 196 -8.74 -4.54 15.30
C GLU A 196 -8.79 -3.03 15.03
N GLY A 197 -8.97 -2.20 16.07
CA GLY A 197 -8.90 -0.74 15.94
C GLY A 197 -7.53 -0.23 15.48
N LEU A 198 -6.44 -0.84 15.98
CA LEU A 198 -5.08 -0.52 15.55
C LEU A 198 -4.85 -0.90 14.08
N GLU A 199 -5.31 -2.08 13.66
CA GLU A 199 -5.17 -2.53 12.27
C GLU A 199 -5.94 -1.66 11.29
N ILE A 200 -7.13 -1.15 11.65
CA ILE A 200 -7.84 -0.15 10.84
C ILE A 200 -6.98 1.09 10.64
N ALA A 201 -6.35 1.59 11.71
CA ALA A 201 -5.48 2.77 11.61
C ALA A 201 -4.26 2.49 10.73
N VAL A 202 -3.61 1.33 10.90
CA VAL A 202 -2.46 0.91 10.08
C VAL A 202 -2.85 0.78 8.61
N ALA A 203 -3.99 0.16 8.29
CA ALA A 203 -4.49 -0.01 6.93
C ALA A 203 -4.63 1.32 6.17
N ILE A 204 -5.15 2.36 6.84
CA ILE A 204 -5.31 3.71 6.28
C ILE A 204 -3.94 4.39 6.10
N ILE A 205 -3.09 4.34 7.13
CA ILE A 205 -1.76 4.97 7.10
C ILE A 205 -0.88 4.34 6.02
N GLN A 206 -0.95 3.03 5.83
CA GLN A 206 -0.16 2.34 4.81
C GLN A 206 -0.53 2.76 3.39
N ALA A 207 -1.82 2.89 3.08
CA ALA A 207 -2.27 3.39 1.77
C ALA A 207 -1.76 4.83 1.53
N TYR A 208 -1.85 5.68 2.56
CA TYR A 208 -1.37 7.06 2.49
C TYR A 208 0.14 7.14 2.28
N VAL A 209 0.94 6.48 3.14
CA VAL A 209 2.41 6.48 3.05
C VAL A 209 2.89 5.93 1.71
N PHE A 210 2.23 4.88 1.18
CA PHE A 210 2.55 4.35 -0.14
C PHE A 210 2.39 5.40 -1.23
N SER A 211 1.25 6.08 -1.26
CA SER A 211 0.94 7.10 -2.26
C SER A 211 1.84 8.35 -2.16
N VAL A 212 2.13 8.82 -0.94
CA VAL A 212 2.99 9.99 -0.70
C VAL A 212 4.45 9.73 -1.08
N LEU A 213 4.97 8.54 -0.78
CA LEU A 213 6.35 8.22 -1.18
C LEU A 213 6.48 8.19 -2.70
N ILE A 214 5.48 7.67 -3.41
CA ILE A 214 5.46 7.71 -4.86
C ILE A 214 5.43 9.16 -5.39
N THR A 215 4.59 10.04 -4.84
CA THR A 215 4.55 11.45 -5.29
C THR A 215 5.86 12.16 -5.03
N LEU A 216 6.54 11.88 -3.91
CA LEU A 216 7.87 12.40 -3.65
C LEU A 216 8.90 11.89 -4.67
N TYR A 217 8.85 10.61 -5.04
CA TYR A 217 9.75 10.05 -6.05
C TYR A 217 9.49 10.62 -7.45
N VAL A 218 8.23 10.89 -7.79
CA VAL A 218 7.86 11.64 -9.00
C VAL A 218 8.46 13.04 -8.94
N SER A 219 8.35 13.73 -7.80
CA SER A 219 8.88 15.09 -7.67
C SER A 219 10.41 15.15 -7.79
N GLU A 220 11.12 14.18 -7.22
CA GLU A 220 12.60 14.09 -7.27
C GLU A 220 13.12 13.73 -8.68
N THR A 221 12.41 12.85 -9.39
CA THR A 221 12.79 12.46 -10.75
C THR A 221 12.42 13.50 -11.81
N THR A 222 11.42 14.34 -11.53
CA THR A 222 10.97 15.40 -12.44
C THR A 222 11.64 16.74 -12.18
N SER A 223 12.05 17.03 -10.94
CA SER A 223 12.76 18.28 -10.57
C SER A 223 14.01 18.47 -11.41
#